data_AF-A0A443N4Z1-F1
#
_entry.id   AF-A0A443N4Z1-F1
#
_cell.length_a   1.000
_cell.length_b   1.000
_cell.length_c   1.000
_cell.angle_alpha   90.00
_cell.angle_beta   90.00
_cell.angle_gamma   90.00
#
_symmetry.space_group_name_H-M   'P 1'
#
loop_
_entity.id
_entity.type
_entity.pdbx_description
1 polymer ?
#
loop_
_entity_poly.entity_id
_entity_poly.type
_entity_poly.pdbx_seq_one_letter_code
_entity_poly.pdbx_strand_id
1 'polypeptide(L)' 'MTFGLACCAVEMMHTSAARYDLDRFGVIYRPSPVNPTEVMIVAGTLTSCPLAAEALIYGIPPLQKKIGRRRDFFHWWTK' A
#
# COMPACT_ATOMS: atom_id res chain seq x y z
N MET A 1 2.61 0.11 4.68
CA MET A 1 2.98 -0.06 3.26
C MET A 1 4.30 0.65 3.00
N THR A 2 5.23 0.08 2.20
CA THR A 2 6.54 0.70 1.88
C THR A 2 6.74 0.86 0.39
N PHE A 3 6.96 2.09 -0.08
CA PHE A 3 7.33 2.41 -1.46
C PHE A 3 8.77 2.94 -1.49
N GLY A 4 9.71 2.10 -1.92
CA GLY A 4 11.10 2.48 -2.12
C GLY A 4 11.30 3.02 -3.55
N LEU A 5 11.24 4.34 -3.72
CA LEU A 5 11.27 4.99 -5.04
C LEU A 5 12.66 5.51 -5.43
N ALA A 6 13.54 5.75 -4.46
CA ALA A 6 14.89 6.28 -4.70
C ALA A 6 15.89 5.73 -3.67
N CYS A 7 17.02 6.43 -3.47
CA CYS A 7 18.05 6.08 -2.49
C CYS A 7 17.51 5.87 -1.06
N CYS A 8 16.41 6.54 -0.68
CA CYS A 8 15.74 6.36 0.60
C CYS A 8 15.20 4.93 0.82
N ALA A 9 15.06 4.11 -0.23
CA ALA A 9 14.73 2.70 -0.10
C ALA A 9 15.82 1.90 0.63
N VAL A 10 17.10 2.23 0.40
CA VAL A 10 18.24 1.58 1.04
C VAL A 10 18.33 1.98 2.51
N GLU A 11 17.99 3.22 2.83
CA GLU A 11 17.86 3.68 4.22
C GLU A 11 16.72 2.96 4.95
N MET A 12 15.61 2.65 4.27
CA MET A 12 14.56 1.80 4.86
C MET A 12 15.04 0.37 5.14
N MET A 13 15.88 -0.21 4.28
CA MET A 13 16.45 -1.55 4.51
C MET A 13 17.47 -1.56 5.66
N HIS A 14 18.24 -0.48 5.82
CA HIS A 14 19.16 -0.33 6.95
C HIS A 14 18.44 -0.06 8.27
N THR A 15 17.31 0.65 8.23
CA THR A 15 16.46 0.84 9.41
C THR A 15 15.75 -0.47 9.82
N SER A 16 15.53 -1.40 8.90
CA SER A 16 15.09 -2.77 9.23
C SER A 16 16.23 -3.73 9.63
N ALA A 17 17.49 -3.29 9.63
CA ALA A 17 18.63 -4.13 9.99
C ALA A 17 18.91 -4.13 11.50
N ALA A 18 19.71 -5.09 11.97
CA ALA A 18 19.96 -5.32 13.40
C ALA A 18 20.42 -4.10 14.22
N ARG A 19 21.01 -3.07 13.60
CA ARG A 19 21.38 -1.83 14.32
C ARG A 19 20.20 -0.95 14.71
N TYR A 20 19.15 -0.92 13.89
CA TYR A 20 18.01 -0.02 14.04
C TYR A 20 16.67 -0.77 14.10
N ASP A 21 16.73 -2.08 14.34
CA ASP A 21 15.67 -3.07 14.24
C ASP A 21 14.28 -2.55 14.61
N LEU A 22 13.55 -2.09 13.59
CA LEU A 22 12.20 -1.56 13.72
C LEU A 22 11.17 -2.65 14.09
N ASP A 23 11.52 -3.93 13.95
CA ASP A 23 10.69 -5.05 14.38
C ASP A 23 10.49 -5.05 15.90
N ARG A 24 11.46 -4.52 16.68
CA ARG A 24 11.31 -4.33 18.15
C ARG A 24 10.18 -3.38 18.52
N PHE A 25 9.85 -2.44 17.65
CA PHE A 25 8.73 -1.51 17.84
C PHE A 25 7.43 -2.04 17.24
N GLY A 26 7.42 -3.30 16.76
CA GLY A 26 6.27 -3.90 16.09
C GLY A 26 6.01 -3.35 14.70
N VAL A 27 6.98 -2.64 14.10
CA VAL A 27 6.84 -2.04 12.77
C VAL A 27 7.20 -3.09 11.71
N ILE A 28 6.18 -3.73 11.16
CA ILE A 28 6.33 -4.74 10.11
C ILE A 28 6.03 -4.14 8.73
N TYR A 29 7.02 -4.17 7.86
CA TYR A 29 6.88 -3.71 6.48
C TYR A 29 6.08 -4.71 5.64
N ARG A 30 4.77 -4.46 5.48
CA ARG A 30 3.92 -5.22 4.56
C ARG A 30 3.85 -4.55 3.18
N PRO A 31 4.24 -5.25 2.10
CA PRO A 31 4.17 -4.72 0.74
C PRO A 31 2.77 -4.86 0.11
N SER A 32 1.87 -5.66 0.70
CA SER A 32 0.54 -5.89 0.13
C SER A 32 -0.35 -4.65 0.28
N PRO A 33 -0.93 -4.13 -0.82
CA PRO A 33 -1.90 -3.04 -0.78
C PRO A 33 -3.32 -3.51 -0.41
N VAL A 34 -3.56 -4.83 -0.35
CA VAL A 34 -4.89 -5.40 -0.12
C VAL A 34 -5.29 -5.31 1.34
N ASN A 35 -4.32 -5.48 2.25
CA ASN A 35 -4.55 -5.34 3.68
C ASN A 35 -4.20 -3.90 4.08
N PRO A 36 -5.13 -3.16 4.68
CA PRO A 36 -4.86 -1.79 5.10
C PRO A 36 -3.77 -1.82 6.17
N THR A 37 -2.64 -1.18 5.88
CA THR A 37 -1.68 -0.80 6.91
C THR A 37 -2.07 0.55 7.45
N GLU A 38 -1.91 0.74 8.75
CA GLU A 38 -2.16 2.01 9.44
C GLU A 38 -1.29 3.18 8.94
N VAL A 39 -0.12 2.90 8.36
CA VAL A 39 0.74 3.93 7.75
C VAL A 39 1.34 3.48 6.42
N MET A 40 1.53 4.43 5.51
CA MET A 40 2.29 4.26 4.27
C MET A 40 3.54 5.12 4.31
N ILE A 41 4.68 4.49 4.06
CA ILE A 41 5.99 5.12 4.03
C ILE A 41 6.41 5.24 2.57
N VAL A 42 6.57 6.48 2.11
CA VAL A 42 7.06 6.82 0.78
C VAL A 42 8.51 7.26 0.92
N ALA A 43 9.43 6.43 0.46
CA ALA A 43 10.86 6.66 0.59
C ALA A 43 11.47 6.99 -0.77
N GLY A 44 11.37 8.26 -1.13
CA GLY A 44 11.99 8.81 -2.33
C GLY A 44 11.26 10.04 -2.83
N THR A 45 11.71 10.57 -3.96
CA THR A 45 11.08 11.72 -4.60
C THR A 45 9.82 11.28 -5.33
N LEU A 46 8.74 12.01 -5.08
CA LEU A 46 7.49 11.85 -5.82
C LEU A 46 7.56 12.71 -7.08
N THR A 47 7.67 12.06 -8.24
CA THR A 47 7.41 12.72 -9.52
C THR A 47 5.89 12.79 -9.75
N SER A 48 5.43 13.61 -10.69
CA SER A 48 3.99 13.81 -10.92
C SER A 48 3.24 12.54 -11.39
N CYS A 49 3.97 11.53 -11.86
CA CYS A 49 3.41 10.24 -12.31
C CYS A 49 3.06 9.26 -11.16
N PRO A 50 3.89 9.08 -10.10
CA PRO A 50 3.58 8.20 -8.96
C PRO A 50 2.47 8.67 -8.02
N LEU A 51 2.22 9.98 -7.86
CA LEU A 51 1.10 10.47 -7.02
C LEU A 51 -0.27 9.92 -7.44
N ALA A 52 -0.46 9.72 -8.75
CA ALA A 52 -1.65 9.06 -9.28
C ALA A 52 -1.67 7.56 -8.93
N ALA A 53 -0.51 6.89 -8.95
CA ALA A 53 -0.41 5.48 -8.56
C ALA A 53 -0.68 5.27 -7.06
N GLU A 54 -0.20 6.14 -6.18
CA GLU A 54 -0.51 6.08 -4.75
C GLU A 54 -1.98 6.40 -4.45
N ALA A 55 -2.54 7.44 -5.07
CA ALA A 55 -3.98 7.73 -4.96
C ALA A 55 -4.85 6.59 -5.50
N LEU A 56 -4.40 5.93 -6.58
CA LEU A 56 -5.03 4.75 -7.15
C LEU A 56 -4.92 3.54 -6.21
N ILE A 57 -3.77 3.30 -5.56
CA ILE A 57 -3.61 2.21 -4.59
C ILE A 57 -4.53 2.41 -3.37
N TYR A 58 -4.73 3.64 -2.90
CA TYR A 58 -5.74 3.91 -1.87
C TYR A 58 -7.19 3.84 -2.37
N GLY A 59 -7.43 4.19 -3.64
CA GLY A 59 -8.75 4.24 -4.25
C GLY A 59 -9.26 2.90 -4.80
N ILE A 60 -8.38 1.96 -5.16
CA ILE A 60 -8.73 0.65 -5.71
C ILE A 60 -9.46 -0.24 -4.71
N PRO A 61 -9.01 -0.40 -3.44
CA PRO A 61 -9.70 -1.27 -2.49
C PRO A 61 -11.17 -0.89 -2.23
N PRO A 62 -11.54 0.40 -2.00
CA PRO A 62 -12.96 0.78 -1.90
C PRO A 62 -13.71 0.63 -3.22
N LEU A 63 -13.06 0.87 -4.37
CA LEU A 63 -13.66 0.67 -5.69
C LEU A 63 -13.94 -0.82 -5.98
N GLN A 64 -13.03 -1.73 -5.66
CA GLN A 64 -13.21 -3.18 -5.83
C GLN A 64 -14.37 -3.72 -5.00
N LYS A 65 -14.52 -3.27 -3.75
CA LYS A 65 -15.68 -3.63 -2.91
C LYS A 65 -17.00 -3.14 -3.53
N LYS A 66 -17.00 -1.95 -4.13
CA LYS A 66 -18.18 -1.37 -4.81
C LYS A 66 -18.54 -2.12 -6.09
N ILE A 67 -17.53 -2.53 -6.87
CA ILE A 67 -17.70 -3.36 -8.08
C ILE A 67 -18.21 -4.77 -7.71
N GLY A 68 -17.64 -5.39 -6.67
CA GLY A 68 -18.11 -6.68 -6.15
C GLY A 68 -19.58 -6.62 -5.77
N ARG A 69 -19.97 -5.63 -4.96
CA ARG A 69 -21.38 -5.41 -4.56
C ARG A 69 -22.32 -5.19 -5.75
N ARG A 70 -21.87 -4.53 -6.82
CA ARG A 70 -22.66 -4.39 -8.05
C ARG A 70 -22.77 -5.69 -8.85
N ARG A 71 -21.71 -6.50 -8.91
CA ARG A 71 -21.74 -7.81 -9.58
C ARG A 71 -22.66 -8.80 -8.86
N ASP A 72 -22.65 -8.80 -7.53
CA ASP A 72 -23.54 -9.65 -6.72
C ASP A 72 -25.02 -9.28 -6.95
N PHE A 73 -25.32 -7.97 -7.02
CA PHE A 73 -26.66 -7.49 -7.34
C PHE A 73 -27.12 -7.86 -8.75
N PHE A 74 -26.23 -7.73 -9.75
CA PHE A 74 -26.54 -8.11 -11.13
C PHE A 74 -26.76 -9.63 -11.26
N HIS A 75 -25.98 -10.45 -10.54
CA HIS A 75 -26.14 -11.90 -10.51
C HIS A 75 -27.44 -12.36 -9.82
N TRP A 76 -27.90 -11.64 -8.79
CA TRP A 76 -29.23 -11.86 -8.20
C TRP A 76 -30.36 -11.48 -9.16
N TRP A 77 -30.20 -10.40 -9.92
CA TRP A 77 -31.22 -9.91 -10.86
C TRP A 77 -31.34 -10.76 -12.14
N THR A 78 -30.33 -11.57 -12.46
CA THR A 78 -30.33 -12.50 -13.61
C THR A 78 -30.75 -13.94 -13.26
N LYS A 79 -31.20 -14.18 -12.03
CA LYS A 79 -31.94 -15.40 -11.63
C LYS A 79 -33.41 -15.08 -11.40
#